data_AF-A0A1G3UAK3-F1
#
_entry.id   AF-A0A1G3UAK3-F1
#
_cell.length_a   1.000
_cell.length_b   1.000
_cell.length_c   1.000
_cell.angle_alpha   90.00
_cell.angle_beta   90.00
_cell.angle_gamma   90.00
#
_symmetry.space_group_name_H-M   'P 1'
#
loop_
_entity.id
_entity.type
_entity.pdbx_description
1 polymer ?
#
loop_
_entity_poly.entity_id
_entity_poly.type
_entity_poly.pdbx_seq_one_letter_code
_entity_poly.pdbx_strand_id
1 'polypeptide(L)' 'MVSKSILDLVDISLSEKDYATFNFLQWYVSEQHEEEKLFKDILDKFEIIGMEGRGLYMIDREIEALLRQK' A
#
# COMPACT_ATOMS: atom_id res chain seq x y z
N MET A 1 11.50 -1.57 -0.91
CA MET A 1 10.04 -1.65 -1.08
C MET A 1 9.75 -1.58 -2.57
N VAL A 2 8.75 -2.34 -3.04
CA VAL A 2 8.35 -2.39 -4.46
C VAL A 2 8.10 -0.98 -5.02
N SER A 3 7.55 -0.08 -4.19
CA SER A 3 7.29 1.32 -4.52
C SER A 3 8.54 2.09 -4.99
N LYS A 4 9.73 1.82 -4.42
CA LYS A 4 10.97 2.49 -4.85
C LYS A 4 11.36 2.09 -6.27
N SER A 5 11.24 0.80 -6.59
CA SER A 5 11.57 0.30 -7.93
C SER A 5 10.61 0.83 -9.00
N ILE A 6 9.34 1.11 -8.66
CA ILE A 6 8.39 1.73 -9.60
C ILE A 6 8.72 3.21 -9.81
N LEU A 7 9.09 3.94 -8.75
CA LEU A 7 9.54 5.33 -8.88
C LEU A 7 10.81 5.45 -9.72
N ASP A 8 11.77 4.54 -9.54
CA ASP A 8 12.99 4.50 -10.36
C ASP A 8 12.64 4.30 -11.86
N LEU A 9 11.65 3.45 -12.18
CA LEU A 9 11.18 3.25 -13.56
C LEU A 9 10.44 4.47 -14.12
N VAL A 10 9.67 5.18 -13.29
CA VAL A 10 9.02 6.44 -13.67
C VAL A 10 10.07 7.49 -14.02
N ASP A 11 11.10 7.64 -13.19
CA ASP A 11 12.20 8.58 -13.40
C ASP A 11 12.97 8.26 -14.71
N ILE A 12 13.26 6.98 -14.95
CA ILE A 12 13.88 6.53 -16.21
C ILE A 12 12.98 6.88 -17.41
N SER A 13 11.68 6.56 -17.35
CA SER A 13 10.74 6.84 -18.45
C SER A 13 10.65 8.33 -18.80
N LEU A 14 10.68 9.20 -17.79
CA LEU A 14 10.70 10.65 -17.99
C LEU A 14 12.03 11.14 -18.57
N SER A 15 13.16 10.59 -18.11
CA SER A 15 14.50 10.94 -18.61
C SER A 15 14.67 10.60 -20.10
N GLU A 16 14.09 9.48 -20.53
CA GLU A 16 14.09 9.01 -21.93
C GLU A 16 12.96 9.65 -22.76
N LYS A 17 12.11 10.49 -22.16
CA LYS A 17 10.90 11.09 -22.78
C LYS A 17 9.91 10.05 -23.30
N ASP A 18 9.87 8.87 -22.69
CA ASP A 18 8.88 7.84 -22.97
C ASP A 18 7.59 8.12 -22.19
N TYR A 19 6.77 8.99 -22.77
CA TYR A 19 5.48 9.37 -22.18
C TYR A 19 4.46 8.22 -22.16
N ALA A 20 4.61 7.21 -23.03
CA ALA A 20 3.70 6.08 -23.07
C ALA A 20 3.93 5.16 -21.86
N THR A 21 5.20 4.82 -21.59
CA THR A 21 5.58 4.06 -20.40
C THR A 21 5.30 4.85 -19.12
N PHE A 22 5.57 6.16 -19.11
CA PHE A 22 5.21 7.01 -17.97
C PHE A 22 3.72 6.92 -17.62
N ASN A 23 2.84 7.07 -18.62
CA ASN A 23 1.38 6.99 -18.43
C ASN A 23 0.94 5.60 -17.98
N PHE A 24 1.56 4.53 -18.50
CA PHE A 24 1.30 3.17 -18.06
C PHE A 24 1.68 2.95 -16.58
N LEU A 25 2.83 3.47 -16.15
CA LEU A 25 3.32 3.34 -14.79
C LEU A 25 2.48 4.12 -13.76
N GLN A 26 1.73 5.15 -14.18
CA GLN A 26 0.88 5.92 -13.26
C GLN A 26 -0.16 5.04 -12.53
N TRP A 27 -0.70 4.03 -13.21
CA TRP A 27 -1.62 3.09 -12.57
C TRP A 27 -0.94 2.34 -11.41
N TYR A 28 0.27 1.84 -11.65
CA TYR A 28 1.04 1.14 -10.61
C TYR A 28 1.46 2.05 -9.46
N VAL A 29 1.81 3.30 -9.74
CA VAL A 29 2.09 4.29 -8.68
C VAL A 29 0.87 4.51 -7.79
N SER A 30 -0.31 4.59 -8.41
CA SER A 30 -1.57 4.79 -7.70
C SER A 30 -1.93 3.57 -6.84
N GLU A 31 -1.82 2.36 -7.41
CA GLU A 31 -2.05 1.11 -6.68
C GLU A 31 -1.09 0.97 -5.49
N GLN A 32 0.21 1.25 -5.68
CA GLN A 32 1.19 1.21 -4.58
C GLN A 32 0.85 2.18 -3.46
N HIS A 33 0.32 3.36 -3.78
CA HIS A 33 -0.11 4.33 -2.76
C HIS A 33 -1.30 3.80 -1.95
N GLU A 34 -2.27 3.15 -2.60
CA GLU A 34 -3.41 2.52 -1.93
C GLU A 34 -2.98 1.34 -1.05
N GLU A 35 -2.08 0.48 -1.55
CA GLU A 35 -1.54 -0.64 -0.78
C GLU A 35 -0.78 -0.16 0.47
N GLU A 36 0.12 0.82 0.32
CA GLU A 36 0.88 1.36 1.45
C GLU A 36 -0.03 1.95 2.53
N LYS A 37 -1.11 2.64 2.11
CA LYS A 37 -2.11 3.15 3.04
C LYS A 37 -2.82 2.01 3.77
N LEU A 38 -3.25 0.96 3.06
CA LEU A 38 -3.89 -0.20 3.66
C LEU A 38 -2.98 -0.87 4.70
N PHE A 39 -1.70 -1.10 4.37
CA PHE A 39 -0.74 -1.69 5.30
C PHE A 39 -0.51 -0.81 6.52
N LYS A 40 -0.44 0.51 6.32
CA LYS A 40 -0.30 1.46 7.42
C LYS A 40 -1.52 1.43 8.35
N ASP A 41 -2.73 1.45 7.79
CA ASP A 41 -3.98 1.37 8.56
C ASP A 41 -4.05 0.07 9.39
N ILE A 42 -3.54 -1.04 8.83
CA ILE A 42 -3.40 -2.31 9.56
C ILE A 42 -2.41 -2.16 10.72
N LEU A 43 -1.21 -1.65 10.48
CA LEU A 43 -0.18 -1.46 11.51
C LEU A 43 -0.67 -0.54 12.65
N ASP A 44 -1.36 0.55 12.31
CA ASP A 44 -1.95 1.48 13.27
C ASP A 44 -2.97 0.75 14.17
N LYS A 45 -3.76 -0.19 13.62
CA LYS A 45 -4.66 -1.03 14.44
C LYS A 45 -3.91 -1.95 15.40
N PHE A 46 -2.78 -2.53 14.97
CA PHE A 46 -1.93 -3.33 15.85
C PHE A 46 -1.39 -2.48 17.02
N GLU A 47 -0.95 -1.25 16.75
CA GLU A 47 -0.44 -0.32 17.78
C GLU A 47 -1.54 0.10 18.77
N ILE A 48 -2.75 0.38 18.29
CA ILE A 48 -3.88 0.84 19.13
C ILE A 48 -4.44 -0.28 20.00
N ILE A 49 -4.65 -1.48 19.44
CA ILE A 49 -5.30 -2.58 20.14
C ILE A 49 -4.30 -3.31 21.06
N GLY A 50 -3.04 -3.42 20.64
CA GLY A 50 -2.04 -4.25 21.28
C GLY A 50 -2.24 -5.75 21.01
N MET A 51 -1.18 -6.53 21.19
CA MET A 51 -1.17 -7.96 20.85
C MET A 51 -1.51 -8.89 22.04
N GLU A 52 -1.78 -8.33 23.22
CA GLU A 52 -1.98 -9.10 24.45
C GLU A 52 -3.44 -9.49 24.69
N GLY A 53 -3.65 -10.62 25.37
CA GLY A 53 -4.98 -11.07 25.79
C GLY A 53 -5.95 -11.25 24.62
N ARG A 54 -7.01 -10.43 24.58
CA ARG A 54 -8.03 -10.46 23.51
C ARG A 54 -7.67 -9.60 22.29
N GLY A 55 -6.53 -8.92 22.30
CA GLY A 55 -6.12 -7.98 21.25
C GLY A 55 -6.00 -8.62 19.87
N LEU A 56 -5.37 -9.80 19.76
CA LEU A 56 -5.25 -10.54 18.51
C LEU A 56 -6.61 -10.90 17.89
N TYR A 57 -7.60 -11.28 18.71
CA TYR A 57 -8.96 -11.58 18.22
C TYR A 57 -9.68 -10.33 17.70
N MET A 58 -9.45 -9.17 18.33
CA MET A 58 -10.02 -7.90 17.86
C MET A 58 -9.36 -7.44 16.56
N ILE A 59 -8.04 -7.60 16.44
CA ILE A 59 -7.28 -7.31 15.22
C ILE A 59 -7.79 -8.18 14.05
N ASP A 60 -7.98 -9.49 14.27
CA ASP A 60 -8.49 -10.41 13.25
C ASP A 60 -9.84 -9.94 12.67
N ARG A 61 -10.78 -9.55 13.56
CA ARG A 61 -12.09 -9.00 13.16
C ARG A 61 -11.99 -7.67 12.41
N GLU A 62 -11.08 -6.80 12.82
CA GLU A 62 -10.89 -5.49 12.18
C GLU A 62 -10.24 -5.63 10.80
N ILE A 63 -9.29 -6.56 10.63
CA ILE A 63 -8.70 -6.88 9.33
C ILE A 63 -9.76 -7.48 8.40
N GLU A 64 -10.60 -8.39 8.89
CA GLU A 64 -11.72 -8.93 8.11
C GLU A 64 -12.67 -7.81 7.64
N ALA A 65 -12.95 -6.83 8.49
CA ALA A 65 -13.80 -5.69 8.15
C ALA A 65 -13.16 -4.75 7.10
N LEU A 66 -11.83 -4.57 7.14
CA LEU A 66 -11.09 -3.80 6.15
C LEU A 66 -11.08 -4.50 4.78
N LEU A 67 -10.87 -5.81 4.75
CA LEU A 67 -10.83 -6.58 3.50
C LEU A 67 -12.18 -6.63 2.78
N ARG A 68 -13.29 -6.46 3.50
CA ARG A 68 -14.64 -6.38 2.92
C ARG A 68 -14.96 -5.03 2.27
N GLN A 69 -14.10 -4.01 2.46
CA GLN A 69 -14.28 -2.67 1.91
C GLN A 69 -13.44 -2.39 0.65
N LYS A 70 -12.55 -3.33 0.28
CA LYS A 70 -11.85 -3.33 -1.02
C LYS A 70 -12.70 -4.07 -2.06
#